data_AF-H1XP09-F1
#
_entry.id   AF-H1XP09-F1
#
_cell.length_a   1.000
_cell.length_b   1.000
_cell.length_c   1.000
_cell.angle_alpha   90.00
_cell.angle_beta   90.00
_cell.angle_gamma   90.00
#
_symmetry.space_group_name_H-M   'P 1'
#
loop_
_entity.id
_entity.type
_entity.pdbx_description
1 polymer ?
#
loop_
_entity_poly.entity_id
_entity_poly.type
_entity_poly.pdbx_seq_one_letter_code
_entity_poly.pdbx_strand_id
1 'polypeptide(L)'
;MRKVSLILLVLSISLVYSQPPIGSKSMLHTHSAQTLGKSVLTLYSDMNFFTRATEFVGSQSPQNFRAANYWLVVGQIYLSWGILDNLDLIVSPRIYQDTHYSNEYNLPGDIFTTLKLGNFAFLERKLNMAGALTFRFPVGEKHNYPFVEYASGAVEYAFTGMWSYFFDPYLPDRSLSLHLNLGWWNHNEAGRTVYDYRGKKYDATRNSQELQYAFGLVYPTDMFDYRLELMGIAYIKEPDEFVYSRENYTYITPSIRYKPMSWISADLGIDIRISADKNTTDFTKVAALANPDYNLPNYCSWRVHMGVNVQIWPLATRRLSSAELEREKFKKRVEFFEKIVQERDRTKDVQEELERLKKEREQAEKELEELKQILQEEK
;
A
#
# COMPACT_ATOMS: atom_id res chain seq x y z
N MET A 1 -10.51 25.20 -28.17
CA MET A 1 -9.86 25.32 -26.84
C MET A 1 -10.68 24.77 -25.67
N ARG A 2 -12.01 24.95 -25.60
CA ARG A 2 -12.85 24.40 -24.49
C ARG A 2 -12.85 22.86 -24.33
N LYS A 3 -12.60 22.08 -25.38
CA LYS A 3 -12.57 20.61 -25.30
C LYS A 3 -11.24 20.03 -24.76
N VAL A 4 -10.15 20.80 -24.83
CA VAL A 4 -8.84 20.39 -24.30
C VAL A 4 -8.79 20.62 -22.79
N SER A 5 -9.47 21.66 -22.28
CA SER A 5 -9.61 21.89 -20.83
C SER A 5 -10.40 20.80 -20.12
N LEU A 6 -11.40 20.16 -20.73
CA LEU A 6 -12.17 19.10 -20.06
C LEU A 6 -11.38 17.79 -19.92
N ILE A 7 -10.51 17.49 -20.88
CA ILE A 7 -9.63 16.31 -20.84
C ILE A 7 -8.48 16.54 -19.84
N LEU A 8 -7.94 17.77 -19.77
CA LEU A 8 -7.01 18.17 -18.72
C LEU A 8 -7.67 18.21 -17.34
N LEU A 9 -8.93 18.61 -17.23
CA LEU A 9 -9.68 18.61 -15.97
C LEU A 9 -9.95 17.18 -15.47
N VAL A 10 -10.18 16.22 -16.37
CA VAL A 10 -10.33 14.79 -16.02
C VAL A 10 -8.98 14.14 -15.69
N LEU A 11 -7.87 14.75 -16.12
CA LEU A 11 -6.50 14.33 -15.81
C LEU A 11 -5.89 15.07 -14.60
N SER A 12 -6.61 16.00 -13.96
CA SER A 12 -6.08 16.89 -12.90
C SER A 12 -6.73 16.67 -11.53
N ILE A 13 -7.01 15.43 -11.18
CA ILE A 13 -7.83 15.09 -10.01
C ILE A 13 -7.03 14.00 -9.30
N SER A 14 -6.34 14.29 -8.17
CA SER A 14 -5.27 13.40 -7.71
C SER A 14 -5.05 13.21 -6.10
N LEU A 15 -4.12 12.36 -5.55
CA LEU A 15 -4.15 11.93 -4.11
C LEU A 15 -2.95 11.43 -3.20
N VAL A 16 -3.20 10.99 -1.93
CA VAL A 16 -2.42 10.77 -0.66
C VAL A 16 -2.62 9.35 -0.10
N TYR A 17 -1.53 8.70 0.31
CA TYR A 17 -1.55 7.37 0.95
C TYR A 17 -0.56 7.24 2.10
N SER A 18 -0.84 6.29 3.01
CA SER A 18 0.22 5.74 3.89
C SER A 18 1.21 4.86 3.11
N GLN A 19 0.79 4.24 2.00
CA GLN A 19 1.64 3.44 1.12
C GLN A 19 1.27 3.67 -0.34
N PRO A 20 2.23 3.96 -1.24
CA PRO A 20 1.93 4.21 -2.65
C PRO A 20 1.33 2.95 -3.32
N PRO A 21 0.09 3.00 -3.89
CA PRO A 21 -0.52 1.88 -4.62
C PRO A 21 0.38 1.27 -5.70
N ILE A 22 0.24 -0.05 -5.86
CA ILE A 22 1.03 -0.89 -6.76
C ILE A 22 0.14 -1.28 -7.93
N GLY A 23 -0.08 -0.33 -8.84
CA GLY A 23 -0.81 -0.52 -10.08
C GLY A 23 -2.10 -1.33 -9.93
N SER A 24 -2.36 -2.25 -10.87
CA SER A 24 -3.58 -3.05 -10.91
C SER A 24 -3.75 -4.07 -9.78
N LYS A 25 -2.68 -4.38 -9.04
CA LYS A 25 -2.67 -5.44 -8.01
C LYS A 25 -2.71 -4.92 -6.57
N SER A 26 -2.96 -3.64 -6.37
CA SER A 26 -3.28 -3.09 -5.05
C SER A 26 -4.75 -2.79 -4.89
N MET A 27 -5.16 -2.71 -3.63
CA MET A 27 -6.33 -1.95 -3.21
C MET A 27 -5.95 -0.46 -3.16
N LEU A 28 -6.72 0.38 -2.46
CA LEU A 28 -6.34 1.78 -2.27
C LEU A 28 -5.08 1.81 -1.38
N HIS A 29 -5.16 1.30 -0.15
CA HIS A 29 -4.09 1.45 0.86
C HIS A 29 -3.23 0.19 1.04
N THR A 30 -3.77 -0.96 0.67
CA THR A 30 -3.18 -2.27 0.91
C THR A 30 -2.67 -2.87 -0.39
N HIS A 31 -1.58 -3.61 -0.31
CA HIS A 31 -0.94 -4.21 -1.46
C HIS A 31 -1.10 -5.72 -1.45
N SER A 32 -1.37 -6.29 -2.62
CA SER A 32 -1.16 -7.72 -2.79
C SER A 32 0.33 -8.02 -2.75
N ALA A 33 0.71 -9.16 -2.18
CA ALA A 33 2.05 -9.71 -2.27
C ALA A 33 2.42 -10.16 -3.71
N GLN A 34 1.46 -10.08 -4.65
CA GLN A 34 1.72 -10.35 -6.04
C GLN A 34 2.41 -9.19 -6.75
N THR A 35 3.37 -9.50 -7.63
CA THR A 35 3.96 -8.51 -8.53
C THR A 35 3.20 -8.46 -9.86
N LEU A 36 3.49 -7.43 -10.65
CA LEU A 36 3.07 -7.38 -12.05
C LEU A 36 3.79 -8.50 -12.84
N GLY A 37 3.20 -8.86 -13.98
CA GLY A 37 3.88 -9.77 -14.91
C GLY A 37 5.08 -9.08 -15.56
N LYS A 38 6.07 -9.87 -15.99
CA LYS A 38 7.22 -9.34 -16.72
C LYS A 38 6.79 -8.47 -17.92
N SER A 39 7.43 -7.31 -18.06
CA SER A 39 7.18 -6.30 -19.07
C SER A 39 5.78 -5.67 -19.04
N VAL A 40 5.01 -5.87 -17.97
CA VAL A 40 3.73 -5.18 -17.77
C VAL A 40 4.00 -3.77 -17.26
N LEU A 41 3.45 -2.78 -17.95
CA LEU A 41 3.46 -1.38 -17.53
C LEU A 41 2.02 -0.96 -17.21
N THR A 42 1.81 -0.42 -16.02
CA THR A 42 0.51 0.12 -15.60
C THR A 42 0.68 1.57 -15.17
N LEU A 43 -0.34 2.35 -15.49
CA LEU A 43 -0.52 3.72 -15.05
C LEU A 43 -1.76 3.77 -14.17
N TYR A 44 -1.60 4.14 -12.92
CA TYR A 44 -2.71 4.45 -12.04
C TYR A 44 -2.70 5.93 -11.71
N SER A 45 -3.83 6.59 -11.86
CA SER A 45 -4.08 7.95 -11.37
C SER A 45 -5.09 7.83 -10.24
N ASP A 46 -4.96 8.67 -9.22
CA ASP A 46 -5.82 8.55 -8.05
C ASP A 46 -6.03 9.89 -7.37
N MET A 47 -7.29 10.22 -6.97
CA MET A 47 -7.80 11.46 -6.33
C MET A 47 -8.51 11.36 -5.00
N ASN A 48 -8.13 12.18 -4.00
CA ASN A 48 -8.94 12.43 -2.79
C ASN A 48 -9.25 13.87 -2.70
N PHE A 49 -10.42 13.97 -2.13
CA PHE A 49 -11.06 15.15 -1.71
C PHE A 49 -11.48 14.97 -0.25
N PHE A 50 -11.18 15.97 0.55
CA PHE A 50 -11.77 16.18 1.86
C PHE A 50 -12.21 17.63 1.97
N THR A 51 -13.28 17.88 2.73
CA THR A 51 -13.67 19.25 3.07
C THR A 51 -14.28 19.31 4.47
N ARG A 52 -14.04 20.43 5.16
CA ARG A 52 -14.60 20.71 6.48
C ARG A 52 -14.72 22.22 6.69
N ALA A 53 -15.92 22.66 7.08
CA ALA A 53 -16.13 24.02 7.54
C ALA A 53 -15.52 24.20 8.93
N THR A 54 -14.82 25.31 9.16
CA THR A 54 -14.33 25.65 10.49
C THR A 54 -15.47 26.04 11.41
N GLU A 55 -15.42 25.49 12.61
CA GLU A 55 -16.24 25.91 13.73
C GLU A 55 -15.33 26.46 14.83
N PHE A 56 -15.82 27.48 15.52
CA PHE A 56 -15.17 28.02 16.71
C PHE A 56 -15.54 27.17 17.92
N VAL A 57 -14.55 26.70 18.67
CA VAL A 57 -14.69 25.75 19.80
C VAL A 57 -14.43 26.42 21.15
N GLY A 58 -13.97 27.68 21.16
CA GLY A 58 -13.77 28.45 22.39
C GLY A 58 -15.09 28.91 23.03
N SER A 59 -15.00 29.42 24.27
CA SER A 59 -16.19 29.84 25.05
C SER A 59 -16.93 31.06 24.48
N GLN A 60 -16.27 31.92 23.70
CA GLN A 60 -16.90 33.05 23.00
C GLN A 60 -16.23 33.30 21.64
N SER A 61 -17.00 33.23 20.55
CA SER A 61 -16.51 33.51 19.21
C SER A 61 -16.13 34.99 19.06
N PRO A 62 -14.92 35.31 18.58
CA PRO A 62 -14.52 36.69 18.29
C PRO A 62 -15.51 37.37 17.33
N GLN A 63 -15.76 38.67 17.50
CA GLN A 63 -16.67 39.43 16.61
C GLN A 63 -16.24 39.41 15.13
N ASN A 64 -14.97 39.12 14.86
CA ASN A 64 -14.38 39.01 13.53
C ASN A 64 -14.24 37.56 13.03
N PHE A 65 -14.76 36.56 13.74
CA PHE A 65 -14.76 35.19 13.26
C PHE A 65 -15.57 35.07 11.97
N ARG A 66 -14.98 34.41 10.97
CA ARG A 66 -15.65 34.02 9.74
C ARG A 66 -15.40 32.54 9.54
N ALA A 67 -16.48 31.77 9.41
CA ALA A 67 -16.36 30.38 9.01
C ALA A 67 -15.69 30.31 7.63
N ALA A 68 -14.60 29.57 7.53
CA ALA A 68 -13.92 29.25 6.29
C ALA A 68 -14.12 27.76 6.00
N ASN A 69 -14.25 27.41 4.73
CA ASN A 69 -14.25 26.02 4.33
C ASN A 69 -12.83 25.59 3.96
N TYR A 70 -12.30 24.57 4.64
CA TYR A 70 -11.04 23.96 4.29
C TYR A 70 -11.30 22.77 3.38
N TRP A 71 -10.42 22.61 2.41
CA TRP A 71 -10.51 21.56 1.41
C TRP A 71 -9.12 20.96 1.29
N LEU A 72 -9.03 19.64 1.17
CA LEU A 72 -7.80 18.97 0.81
C LEU A 72 -8.04 18.28 -0.51
N VAL A 73 -7.30 18.71 -1.53
CA VAL A 73 -7.14 18.00 -2.79
C VAL A 73 -5.67 17.70 -2.97
N VAL A 74 -5.35 16.47 -3.37
CA VAL A 74 -3.96 16.09 -3.59
C VAL A 74 -3.74 15.66 -5.03
N GLY A 75 -2.58 15.12 -5.33
CA GLY A 75 -2.27 14.68 -6.65
C GLY A 75 -1.27 13.59 -6.86
N GLN A 76 -1.60 12.36 -7.27
CA GLN A 76 -0.59 11.34 -7.52
C GLN A 76 -0.89 10.44 -8.72
N ILE A 77 0.18 10.18 -9.46
CA ILE A 77 0.25 9.22 -10.56
C ILE A 77 1.20 8.10 -10.13
N TYR A 78 0.93 6.87 -10.55
CA TYR A 78 1.77 5.70 -10.31
C TYR A 78 2.09 5.06 -11.64
N LEU A 79 3.37 5.06 -11.99
CA LEU A 79 3.89 4.29 -13.11
C LEU A 79 4.54 3.03 -12.54
N SER A 80 3.86 1.90 -12.67
CA SER A 80 4.34 0.61 -12.15
C SER A 80 4.78 -0.30 -13.30
N TRP A 81 6.01 -0.78 -13.25
CA TRP A 81 6.64 -1.62 -14.26
C TRP A 81 7.09 -2.95 -13.66
N GLY A 82 6.52 -4.05 -14.14
CA GLY A 82 7.01 -5.40 -13.83
C GLY A 82 8.28 -5.68 -14.61
N ILE A 83 9.45 -5.50 -13.97
CA ILE A 83 10.75 -5.73 -14.60
C ILE A 83 10.98 -7.24 -14.79
N LEU A 84 10.65 -8.03 -13.76
CA LEU A 84 10.73 -9.49 -13.74
C LEU A 84 9.44 -10.06 -13.13
N ASP A 85 9.26 -11.38 -13.20
CA ASP A 85 8.07 -12.06 -12.62
C ASP A 85 7.96 -11.93 -11.09
N ASN A 86 9.01 -11.43 -10.43
CA ASN A 86 9.08 -11.25 -8.99
C ASN A 86 9.60 -9.87 -8.60
N LEU A 87 9.75 -8.93 -9.55
CA LEU A 87 10.31 -7.60 -9.31
C LEU A 87 9.51 -6.52 -10.03
N ASP A 88 8.92 -5.60 -9.26
CA ASP A 88 8.31 -4.38 -9.77
C ASP A 88 9.15 -3.15 -9.39
N LEU A 89 9.20 -2.19 -10.30
CA LEU A 89 9.62 -0.82 -10.04
C LEU A 89 8.42 0.11 -10.18
N ILE A 90 8.25 1.02 -9.24
CA ILE A 90 7.15 1.97 -9.22
C ILE A 90 7.75 3.36 -9.05
N VAL A 91 7.37 4.27 -9.93
CA VAL A 91 7.68 5.70 -9.79
C VAL A 91 6.37 6.44 -9.69
N SER A 92 6.24 7.23 -8.64
CA SER A 92 4.99 7.88 -8.32
C SER A 92 5.19 9.35 -7.95
N PRO A 93 5.12 10.26 -8.94
CA PRO A 93 5.15 11.68 -8.67
C PRO A 93 3.83 12.15 -8.08
N ARG A 94 3.91 12.93 -7.00
CA ARG A 94 2.79 13.74 -6.52
C ARG A 94 2.67 14.97 -7.42
N ILE A 95 1.68 14.99 -8.32
CA ILE A 95 1.43 16.07 -9.26
C ILE A 95 0.86 17.32 -8.56
N TYR A 96 -0.01 17.18 -7.56
CA TYR A 96 -0.66 18.32 -6.88
C TYR A 96 -0.76 18.05 -5.38
N GLN A 97 -0.87 19.08 -4.54
CA GLN A 97 -1.11 18.93 -3.10
C GLN A 97 -1.50 20.27 -2.52
N ASP A 98 -2.68 20.40 -1.94
CA ASP A 98 -3.00 21.56 -1.11
C ASP A 98 -2.10 21.57 0.13
N THR A 99 -1.49 22.71 0.42
CA THR A 99 -0.55 22.86 1.55
C THR A 99 -1.06 23.84 2.60
N HIS A 100 -2.03 24.68 2.23
CA HIS A 100 -2.60 25.74 3.07
C HIS A 100 -1.61 26.80 3.57
N TYR A 101 -0.38 26.83 3.03
CA TYR A 101 0.55 27.94 3.24
C TYR A 101 0.18 29.15 2.35
N SER A 102 1.02 30.20 2.35
CA SER A 102 0.86 31.37 1.46
C SER A 102 0.84 30.99 -0.03
N ASN A 103 1.58 29.95 -0.40
CA ASN A 103 1.35 29.21 -1.64
C ASN A 103 0.35 28.10 -1.29
N GLU A 104 -0.86 28.18 -1.83
CA GLU A 104 -1.96 27.31 -1.41
C GLU A 104 -1.71 25.83 -1.76
N TYR A 105 -0.76 25.54 -2.67
CA TYR A 105 -0.48 24.20 -3.18
C TYR A 105 1.00 23.97 -3.55
N ASN A 106 1.41 22.70 -3.64
CA ASN A 106 2.63 22.24 -4.31
C ASN A 106 2.28 21.71 -5.71
N LEU A 107 3.08 22.07 -6.71
CA LEU A 107 2.96 21.59 -8.10
C LEU A 107 4.34 21.65 -8.79
N PRO A 108 5.07 20.52 -8.92
CA PRO A 108 4.76 19.21 -8.35
C PRO A 108 4.99 19.16 -6.82
N GLY A 109 4.40 18.16 -6.17
CA GLY A 109 4.80 17.69 -4.84
C GLY A 109 5.88 16.60 -4.93
N ASP A 110 6.07 15.87 -3.83
CA ASP A 110 7.13 14.87 -3.67
C ASP A 110 7.06 13.69 -4.66
N ILE A 111 8.20 13.07 -4.92
CA ILE A 111 8.29 11.88 -5.79
C ILE A 111 8.55 10.66 -4.92
N PHE A 112 7.78 9.60 -5.14
CA PHE A 112 7.95 8.31 -4.49
C PHE A 112 8.55 7.31 -5.48
N THR A 113 9.44 6.46 -5.00
CA THR A 113 9.99 5.34 -5.78
C THR A 113 9.94 4.08 -4.93
N THR A 114 9.36 3.01 -5.47
CA THR A 114 9.23 1.74 -4.77
C THR A 114 9.81 0.60 -5.60
N LEU A 115 10.65 -0.21 -4.97
CA LEU A 115 11.12 -1.50 -5.48
C LEU A 115 10.42 -2.60 -4.70
N LYS A 116 9.69 -3.47 -5.38
CA LYS A 116 8.94 -4.57 -4.76
C LYS A 116 9.45 -5.91 -5.24
N LEU A 117 9.83 -6.77 -4.31
CA LEU A 117 10.15 -8.17 -4.54
C LEU A 117 9.02 -9.04 -4.00
N GLY A 118 8.36 -9.82 -4.85
CA GLY A 118 7.15 -10.56 -4.45
C GLY A 118 6.92 -11.88 -5.17
N ASN A 119 5.67 -12.36 -5.13
CA ASN A 119 5.28 -13.68 -5.65
C ASN A 119 5.99 -14.87 -4.97
N PHE A 120 6.47 -14.73 -3.74
CA PHE A 120 7.01 -15.86 -2.98
C PHE A 120 5.87 -16.67 -2.38
N ALA A 121 5.55 -17.80 -3.02
CA ALA A 121 4.37 -18.61 -2.71
C ALA A 121 4.69 -19.77 -1.75
N PHE A 122 3.83 -19.95 -0.75
CA PHE A 122 3.87 -20.99 0.28
C PHE A 122 2.49 -21.63 0.44
N LEU A 123 2.39 -22.73 1.20
CA LEU A 123 1.13 -23.42 1.52
C LEU A 123 0.29 -23.73 0.27
N GLU A 124 0.85 -24.52 -0.65
CA GLU A 124 0.20 -24.84 -1.94
C GLU A 124 -0.23 -23.59 -2.72
N ARG A 125 0.57 -22.51 -2.63
CA ARG A 125 0.36 -21.21 -3.26
C ARG A 125 -0.81 -20.39 -2.72
N LYS A 126 -1.44 -20.81 -1.62
CA LYS A 126 -2.48 -20.02 -0.96
C LYS A 126 -1.92 -18.79 -0.28
N LEU A 127 -0.68 -18.83 0.21
CA LEU A 127 -0.04 -17.70 0.88
C LEU A 127 1.10 -17.16 0.01
N ASN A 128 1.04 -15.89 -0.35
CA ASN A 128 2.14 -15.18 -0.99
C ASN A 128 2.76 -14.16 -0.04
N MET A 129 4.08 -14.01 -0.13
CA MET A 129 4.85 -12.99 0.57
C MET A 129 5.56 -12.06 -0.41
N ALA A 130 5.72 -10.80 0.01
CA ALA A 130 6.53 -9.80 -0.68
C ALA A 130 7.19 -8.85 0.31
N GLY A 131 8.26 -8.20 -0.14
CA GLY A 131 8.91 -7.07 0.53
C GLY A 131 9.02 -5.90 -0.44
N ALA A 132 8.92 -4.68 0.07
CA ALA A 132 9.13 -3.47 -0.70
C ALA A 132 10.03 -2.47 0.02
N LEU A 133 10.85 -1.79 -0.77
CA LEU A 133 11.63 -0.63 -0.35
C LEU A 133 11.06 0.59 -1.05
N THR A 134 10.63 1.57 -0.27
CA THR A 134 10.06 2.83 -0.78
C THR A 134 10.95 3.98 -0.36
N PHE A 135 11.17 4.92 -1.27
CA PHE A 135 11.86 6.18 -1.04
C PHE A 135 10.92 7.32 -1.37
N ARG A 136 10.98 8.40 -0.58
CA ARG A 136 10.31 9.67 -0.86
C ARG A 136 11.36 10.74 -1.05
N PHE A 137 11.31 11.41 -2.19
CA PHE A 137 12.19 12.52 -2.53
C PHE A 137 11.44 13.84 -2.34
N PRO A 138 11.94 14.74 -1.46
CA PRO A 138 11.26 15.98 -1.09
C PRO A 138 11.48 17.05 -2.17
N VAL A 139 10.77 16.93 -3.29
CA VAL A 139 10.85 17.92 -4.38
C VAL A 139 9.77 18.99 -4.29
N GLY A 140 8.80 18.84 -3.38
CA GLY A 140 7.80 19.86 -3.10
C GLY A 140 8.40 21.14 -2.51
N GLU A 141 7.71 22.27 -2.66
CA GLU A 141 8.17 23.54 -2.12
C GLU A 141 7.90 23.64 -0.60
N LYS A 142 6.70 23.24 -0.19
CA LYS A 142 6.25 23.25 1.21
C LYS A 142 6.09 21.83 1.75
N HIS A 143 6.44 21.68 3.01
CA HIS A 143 6.36 20.43 3.77
C HIS A 143 5.64 20.71 5.09
N ASN A 144 5.35 19.67 5.87
CA ASN A 144 4.64 19.80 7.16
C ASN A 144 3.32 20.59 7.02
N TYR A 145 2.31 20.02 6.38
CA TYR A 145 0.98 20.62 6.21
C TYR A 145 -0.10 19.68 6.79
N PRO A 146 -1.25 20.21 7.23
CA PRO A 146 -2.29 19.40 7.86
C PRO A 146 -3.03 18.51 6.86
N PHE A 147 -3.88 17.63 7.40
CA PHE A 147 -4.82 16.75 6.71
C PHE A 147 -4.21 15.54 5.97
N VAL A 148 -2.88 15.41 5.92
CA VAL A 148 -2.17 14.32 5.25
C VAL A 148 -1.17 13.63 6.18
N GLU A 149 -0.53 12.55 5.73
CA GLU A 149 0.68 12.02 6.40
C GLU A 149 1.77 13.08 6.51
N TYR A 150 2.58 12.94 7.55
CA TYR A 150 3.69 13.83 7.79
C TYR A 150 4.66 13.81 6.60
N ALA A 151 5.04 15.01 6.17
CA ALA A 151 5.97 15.29 5.10
C ALA A 151 7.13 16.08 5.70
N SER A 152 8.28 15.43 5.87
CA SER A 152 9.39 16.03 6.60
C SER A 152 10.22 17.02 5.77
N GLY A 153 10.16 16.93 4.44
CA GLY A 153 11.09 17.63 3.55
C GLY A 153 12.50 17.01 3.52
N ALA A 154 12.66 15.84 4.12
CA ALA A 154 13.85 15.02 4.01
C ALA A 154 13.66 13.88 3.02
N VAL A 155 14.77 13.21 2.67
CA VAL A 155 14.69 11.96 1.91
C VAL A 155 14.27 10.88 2.90
N GLU A 156 13.03 10.44 2.77
CA GLU A 156 12.42 9.43 3.63
C GLU A 156 12.55 8.06 2.97
N TYR A 157 12.57 7.01 3.77
CA TYR A 157 12.61 5.65 3.27
C TYR A 157 11.81 4.70 4.15
N ALA A 158 11.30 3.65 3.54
CA ALA A 158 10.48 2.66 4.22
C ALA A 158 10.73 1.26 3.71
N PHE A 159 10.48 0.31 4.61
CA PHE A 159 10.46 -1.11 4.33
C PHE A 159 9.07 -1.66 4.66
N THR A 160 8.45 -2.35 3.71
CA THR A 160 7.12 -2.95 3.89
C THR A 160 7.14 -4.43 3.59
N GLY A 161 6.75 -5.25 4.56
CA GLY A 161 6.39 -6.66 4.36
C GLY A 161 4.92 -6.80 3.98
N MET A 162 4.63 -7.70 3.05
CA MET A 162 3.28 -7.95 2.55
C MET A 162 2.99 -9.45 2.57
N TRP A 163 1.79 -9.81 2.99
CA TRP A 163 1.26 -11.17 3.00
C TRP A 163 -0.09 -11.17 2.31
N SER A 164 -0.35 -12.18 1.50
CA SER A 164 -1.64 -12.32 0.81
C SER A 164 -2.10 -13.75 0.82
N TYR A 165 -3.30 -13.97 1.33
CA TYR A 165 -3.95 -15.26 1.37
C TYR A 165 -5.05 -15.31 0.31
N PHE A 166 -4.94 -16.25 -0.62
CA PHE A 166 -5.91 -16.48 -1.70
C PHE A 166 -6.72 -17.73 -1.39
N PHE A 167 -8.05 -17.60 -1.38
CA PHE A 167 -8.92 -18.76 -1.18
C PHE A 167 -8.86 -19.73 -2.36
N ASP A 168 -8.74 -19.21 -3.58
CA ASP A 168 -8.38 -19.98 -4.77
C ASP A 168 -7.00 -19.50 -5.27
N PRO A 169 -5.92 -20.26 -5.01
CA PRO A 169 -4.58 -19.89 -5.45
C PRO A 169 -4.39 -19.97 -6.96
N TYR A 170 -5.30 -20.64 -7.70
CA TYR A 170 -5.22 -20.81 -9.15
C TYR A 170 -5.93 -19.69 -9.90
N LEU A 171 -6.95 -19.08 -9.28
CA LEU A 171 -7.67 -17.92 -9.78
C LEU A 171 -7.68 -16.79 -8.73
N PRO A 172 -6.49 -16.24 -8.39
CA PRO A 172 -6.37 -15.26 -7.32
C PRO A 172 -7.18 -13.98 -7.58
N ASP A 173 -7.33 -13.59 -8.85
CA ASP A 173 -8.10 -12.39 -9.24
C ASP A 173 -9.62 -12.61 -9.27
N ARG A 174 -10.09 -13.84 -9.02
CA ARG A 174 -11.52 -14.23 -9.08
C ARG A 174 -12.02 -14.88 -7.80
N SER A 175 -11.19 -14.92 -6.76
CA SER A 175 -11.57 -15.49 -5.47
C SER A 175 -11.39 -14.48 -4.36
N LEU A 176 -12.10 -14.73 -3.26
CA LEU A 176 -11.90 -14.00 -2.02
C LEU A 176 -10.40 -14.02 -1.67
N SER A 177 -9.87 -12.87 -1.30
CA SER A 177 -8.48 -12.75 -0.87
C SER A 177 -8.34 -11.80 0.31
N LEU A 178 -7.35 -12.09 1.15
CA LEU A 178 -7.00 -11.32 2.32
C LEU A 178 -5.56 -10.84 2.17
N HIS A 179 -5.30 -9.60 2.58
CA HIS A 179 -4.01 -8.96 2.44
C HIS A 179 -3.63 -8.29 3.75
N LEU A 180 -2.36 -8.42 4.12
CA LEU A 180 -1.77 -7.76 5.28
C LEU A 180 -0.47 -7.10 4.84
N ASN A 181 -0.32 -5.82 5.16
CA ASN A 181 0.89 -5.05 4.99
C ASN A 181 1.36 -4.55 6.35
N LEU A 182 2.65 -4.69 6.62
CA LEU A 182 3.30 -4.09 7.78
C LEU A 182 4.55 -3.37 7.29
N GLY A 183 4.60 -2.06 7.50
CA GLY A 183 5.66 -1.18 7.07
C GLY A 183 6.33 -0.47 8.23
N TRP A 184 7.61 -0.15 8.07
CA TRP A 184 8.35 0.77 8.91
C TRP A 184 8.87 1.90 8.03
N TRP A 185 8.65 3.14 8.45
CA TRP A 185 9.00 4.35 7.72
C TRP A 185 9.87 5.26 8.57
N ASN A 186 10.93 5.80 7.97
CA ASN A 186 11.87 6.70 8.61
C ASN A 186 11.89 8.03 7.85
N HIS A 187 11.58 9.10 8.57
CA HIS A 187 11.46 10.44 8.01
C HIS A 187 12.82 11.14 7.83
N ASN A 188 13.90 10.69 8.48
CA ASN A 188 15.27 11.15 8.26
C ASN A 188 15.48 12.69 8.30
N GLU A 189 14.77 13.37 9.18
CA GLU A 189 14.65 14.83 9.21
C GLU A 189 15.55 15.55 10.22
N ALA A 190 16.28 14.81 11.06
CA ALA A 190 17.10 15.39 12.12
C ALA A 190 18.06 16.47 11.59
N GLY A 191 18.03 17.64 12.22
CA GLY A 191 18.85 18.80 11.85
C GLY A 191 18.35 19.57 10.61
N ARG A 192 17.21 19.21 10.02
CA ARG A 192 16.58 19.97 8.94
C ARG A 192 15.48 20.88 9.47
N THR A 193 15.32 22.03 8.81
CA THR A 193 14.18 22.90 9.03
C THR A 193 12.90 22.25 8.47
N VAL A 194 11.98 21.88 9.37
CA VAL A 194 10.70 21.25 9.03
C VAL A 194 9.57 22.28 9.00
N TYR A 195 9.74 23.42 9.69
CA TYR A 195 8.75 24.49 9.71
C TYR A 195 9.44 25.86 9.67
N ASP A 196 8.98 26.73 8.78
CA ASP A 196 9.40 28.14 8.69
C ASP A 196 8.15 29.03 8.68
N TYR A 197 8.04 29.87 9.71
CA TYR A 197 6.96 30.85 9.79
C TYR A 197 7.46 32.20 10.31
N ARG A 198 7.12 33.27 9.59
CA ARG A 198 7.49 34.65 9.91
C ARG A 198 8.99 34.82 10.21
N GLY A 199 9.84 34.07 9.50
CA GLY A 199 11.30 34.12 9.67
C GLY A 199 11.83 33.35 10.87
N LYS A 200 10.98 32.66 11.63
CA LYS A 200 11.40 31.71 12.66
C LYS A 200 11.43 30.31 12.05
N LYS A 201 12.62 29.71 12.08
CA LYS A 201 12.88 28.34 11.63
C LYS A 201 12.84 27.40 12.81
N TYR A 202 12.19 26.26 12.60
CA TYR A 202 12.15 25.17 13.55
C TYR A 202 12.80 23.95 12.90
N ASP A 203 13.92 23.55 13.48
CA ASP A 203 14.68 22.40 13.03
C ASP A 203 14.25 21.17 13.81
N ALA A 204 14.09 20.04 13.13
CA ALA A 204 13.78 18.78 13.79
C ALA A 204 14.96 18.34 14.65
N THR A 205 14.65 17.99 15.89
CA THR A 205 15.62 17.53 16.89
C THR A 205 16.01 16.07 16.68
N ARG A 206 15.20 15.32 15.91
CA ARG A 206 15.32 13.88 15.77
C ARG A 206 14.67 13.36 14.48
N ASN A 207 15.10 12.17 14.08
CA ASN A 207 14.39 11.39 13.06
C ASN A 207 13.14 10.76 13.69
N SER A 208 11.97 11.04 13.13
CA SER A 208 10.73 10.35 13.49
C SER A 208 10.60 9.03 12.73
N GLN A 209 9.85 8.11 13.33
CA GLN A 209 9.65 6.77 12.81
C GLN A 209 8.21 6.32 13.06
N GLU A 210 7.60 5.73 12.05
CA GLU A 210 6.24 5.20 12.11
C GLU A 210 6.19 3.74 11.65
N LEU A 211 5.29 3.01 12.29
CA LEU A 211 4.81 1.71 11.85
C LEU A 211 3.54 1.93 11.04
N GLN A 212 3.55 1.49 9.80
CA GLN A 212 2.39 1.51 8.91
C GLN A 212 1.77 0.12 8.92
N TYR A 213 0.44 0.04 9.01
CA TYR A 213 -0.27 -1.22 8.91
C TYR A 213 -1.47 -1.05 7.99
N ALA A 214 -1.70 -2.07 7.17
CA ALA A 214 -2.90 -2.16 6.36
C ALA A 214 -3.37 -3.61 6.28
N PHE A 215 -4.64 -3.84 6.49
CA PHE A 215 -5.31 -5.10 6.27
C PHE A 215 -6.41 -4.86 5.25
N GLY A 216 -6.62 -5.78 4.32
CA GLY A 216 -7.82 -5.68 3.50
C GLY A 216 -8.30 -6.98 2.92
N LEU A 217 -9.57 -6.93 2.54
CA LEU A 217 -10.37 -8.02 2.05
C LEU A 217 -10.88 -7.63 0.67
N VAL A 218 -10.73 -8.54 -0.30
CA VAL A 218 -11.23 -8.36 -1.66
C VAL A 218 -12.21 -9.48 -1.99
N TYR A 219 -13.45 -9.12 -2.31
CA TYR A 219 -14.44 -10.00 -2.88
C TYR A 219 -14.64 -9.65 -4.37
N PRO A 220 -13.96 -10.38 -5.28
CA PRO A 220 -14.03 -10.09 -6.71
C PRO A 220 -15.26 -10.74 -7.36
N THR A 221 -15.83 -10.02 -8.32
CA THR A 221 -16.78 -10.51 -9.32
C THR A 221 -16.21 -10.26 -10.72
N ASP A 222 -16.96 -10.61 -11.77
CA ASP A 222 -16.49 -10.41 -13.15
C ASP A 222 -16.25 -8.92 -13.47
N MET A 223 -17.16 -8.04 -13.06
CA MET A 223 -17.09 -6.60 -13.38
C MET A 223 -16.73 -5.71 -12.19
N PHE A 224 -16.91 -6.20 -10.96
CA PHE A 224 -16.70 -5.40 -9.74
C PHE A 224 -15.81 -6.12 -8.74
N ASP A 225 -14.89 -5.42 -8.11
CA ASP A 225 -14.26 -5.88 -6.86
C ASP A 225 -14.84 -5.07 -5.71
N TYR A 226 -15.45 -5.74 -4.74
CA TYR A 226 -15.83 -5.13 -3.48
C TYR A 226 -14.69 -5.27 -2.50
N ARG A 227 -14.31 -4.18 -1.83
CA ARG A 227 -13.16 -4.17 -0.94
C ARG A 227 -13.48 -3.50 0.37
N LEU A 228 -12.77 -3.96 1.38
CA LEU A 228 -12.76 -3.35 2.69
C LEU A 228 -11.32 -3.34 3.20
N GLU A 229 -10.83 -2.17 3.57
CA GLU A 229 -9.48 -2.01 4.12
C GLU A 229 -9.56 -1.40 5.52
N LEU A 230 -8.63 -1.80 6.38
CA LEU A 230 -8.32 -1.15 7.64
C LEU A 230 -6.87 -0.74 7.57
N MET A 231 -6.59 0.55 7.66
CA MET A 231 -5.25 1.08 7.47
C MET A 231 -4.93 2.14 8.52
N GLY A 232 -3.66 2.33 8.82
CA GLY A 232 -3.26 3.31 9.79
C GLY A 232 -1.76 3.40 9.99
N ILE A 233 -1.38 4.35 10.83
CA ILE A 233 -0.02 4.52 11.30
C ILE A 233 0.03 4.55 12.82
N ALA A 234 1.15 4.10 13.36
CA ALA A 234 1.51 4.23 14.75
C ALA A 234 2.96 4.72 14.86
N TYR A 235 3.17 5.89 15.44
CA TYR A 235 4.51 6.41 15.65
C TYR A 235 5.26 5.57 16.70
N ILE A 236 6.41 5.05 16.30
CA ILE A 236 7.41 4.47 17.22
C ILE A 236 8.15 5.63 17.90
N LYS A 237 8.45 6.66 17.11
CA LYS A 237 9.08 7.89 17.56
C LYS A 237 8.37 9.05 16.89
N GLU A 238 7.54 9.75 17.66
CA GLU A 238 6.77 10.89 17.18
C GLU A 238 7.69 12.02 16.67
N PRO A 239 7.23 12.78 15.66
CA PRO A 239 7.82 14.06 15.28
C PRO A 239 7.80 15.06 16.44
N ASP A 240 8.55 16.16 16.27
CA ASP A 240 8.57 17.24 17.24
C ASP A 240 7.21 17.95 17.35
N GLU A 241 6.98 18.62 18.47
CA GLU A 241 5.67 19.16 18.84
C GLU A 241 5.09 20.19 17.86
N PHE A 242 5.92 20.85 17.06
CA PHE A 242 5.51 21.85 16.07
C PHE A 242 5.17 21.22 14.70
N VAL A 243 5.14 19.89 14.61
CA VAL A 243 4.80 19.15 13.39
C VAL A 243 3.30 18.82 13.38
N TYR A 244 2.66 19.06 12.22
CA TYR A 244 1.31 18.57 11.94
C TYR A 244 1.33 17.07 11.72
N SER A 245 0.22 16.38 12.01
CA SER A 245 0.08 14.95 11.73
C SER A 245 1.11 14.11 12.50
N ARG A 246 1.34 14.48 13.77
CA ARG A 246 2.25 13.78 14.68
C ARG A 246 1.54 12.70 15.52
N GLU A 247 0.27 12.47 15.25
CA GLU A 247 -0.58 11.51 15.96
C GLU A 247 -0.78 10.21 15.18
N ASN A 248 -1.17 9.17 15.90
CA ASN A 248 -1.58 7.92 15.28
C ASN A 248 -2.97 8.07 14.65
N TYR A 249 -3.20 7.37 13.55
CA TYR A 249 -4.54 7.27 12.99
C TYR A 249 -4.87 5.85 12.53
N THR A 250 -6.17 5.60 12.44
CA THR A 250 -6.73 4.39 11.82
C THR A 250 -7.96 4.78 11.02
N TYR A 251 -8.03 4.29 9.79
CA TYR A 251 -9.17 4.40 8.89
C TYR A 251 -9.74 3.01 8.57
N ILE A 252 -11.04 3.00 8.33
CA ILE A 252 -11.70 1.93 7.58
C ILE A 252 -12.11 2.47 6.22
N THR A 253 -11.88 1.67 5.18
CA THR A 253 -12.06 2.08 3.78
C THR A 253 -12.86 1.04 3.01
N PRO A 254 -14.19 1.17 2.93
CA PRO A 254 -14.95 0.47 1.92
C PRO A 254 -14.63 1.06 0.54
N SER A 255 -14.41 0.19 -0.45
CA SER A 255 -14.16 0.61 -1.82
C SER A 255 -14.72 -0.36 -2.86
N ILE A 256 -14.92 0.13 -4.08
CA ILE A 256 -15.36 -0.65 -5.22
C ILE A 256 -14.42 -0.36 -6.39
N ARG A 257 -13.99 -1.42 -7.09
CA ARG A 257 -13.35 -1.27 -8.42
C ARG A 257 -14.27 -1.78 -9.49
N TYR A 258 -14.53 -0.94 -10.49
CA TYR A 258 -15.19 -1.33 -11.72
C TYR A 258 -14.16 -1.70 -12.78
N LYS A 259 -14.33 -2.87 -13.41
CA LYS A 259 -13.42 -3.47 -14.40
C LYS A 259 -14.15 -3.65 -15.74
N PRO A 260 -14.45 -2.57 -16.48
CA PRO A 260 -15.16 -2.68 -17.75
C PRO A 260 -14.36 -3.45 -18.81
N MET A 261 -13.03 -3.45 -18.71
CA MET A 261 -12.11 -4.14 -19.61
C MET A 261 -10.95 -4.71 -18.80
N SER A 262 -10.25 -5.72 -19.34
CA SER A 262 -9.10 -6.31 -18.64
C SER A 262 -7.92 -5.35 -18.43
N TRP A 263 -7.88 -4.24 -19.19
CA TRP A 263 -6.78 -3.27 -19.19
C TRP A 263 -7.19 -1.88 -18.66
N ILE A 264 -8.46 -1.69 -18.28
CA ILE A 264 -8.95 -0.47 -17.60
C ILE A 264 -9.74 -0.86 -16.37
N SER A 265 -9.44 -0.19 -15.26
CA SER A 265 -10.32 -0.20 -14.10
C SER A 265 -10.48 1.20 -13.50
N ALA A 266 -11.61 1.42 -12.84
CA ALA A 266 -11.88 2.62 -12.07
C ALA A 266 -12.15 2.24 -10.61
N ASP A 267 -11.57 2.96 -9.68
CA ASP A 267 -11.65 2.75 -8.24
C ASP A 267 -12.44 3.91 -7.60
N LEU A 268 -13.33 3.59 -6.68
CA LEU A 268 -14.02 4.56 -5.82
C LEU A 268 -13.98 4.03 -4.39
N GLY A 269 -13.57 4.85 -3.43
CA GLY A 269 -13.57 4.50 -2.02
C GLY A 269 -13.83 5.68 -1.13
N ILE A 270 -14.05 5.40 0.15
CA ILE A 270 -14.15 6.43 1.18
C ILE A 270 -13.41 5.95 2.41
N ASP A 271 -12.44 6.72 2.88
CA ASP A 271 -11.84 6.48 4.18
C ASP A 271 -12.69 7.15 5.23
N ILE A 272 -12.94 6.43 6.32
CA ILE A 272 -13.65 6.91 7.49
C ILE A 272 -12.73 6.71 8.68
N ARG A 273 -12.34 7.80 9.35
CA ARG A 273 -11.42 7.73 10.49
C ARG A 273 -12.15 7.12 11.68
N ILE A 274 -11.56 6.07 12.26
CA ILE A 274 -12.09 5.39 13.45
C ILE A 274 -11.24 5.63 14.70
N SER A 275 -10.02 6.17 14.52
CA SER A 275 -9.17 6.60 15.62
C SER A 275 -9.65 7.92 16.24
N ALA A 276 -9.23 8.19 17.49
CA ALA A 276 -9.57 9.42 18.19
C ALA A 276 -9.05 10.67 17.47
N ASP A 277 -9.81 11.76 17.55
CA ASP A 277 -9.45 13.07 16.99
C ASP A 277 -8.64 13.91 17.99
N LYS A 278 -7.55 13.33 18.50
CA LYS A 278 -6.65 14.04 19.42
C LYS A 278 -5.68 14.85 18.59
N ASN A 279 -5.60 16.16 18.85
CA ASN A 279 -4.56 17.02 18.29
C ASN A 279 -3.51 17.29 19.37
N THR A 280 -2.25 16.97 19.08
CA THR A 280 -1.09 17.10 19.96
C THR A 280 -0.01 18.04 19.38
N THR A 281 -0.29 18.64 18.23
CA THR A 281 0.55 19.71 17.67
C THR A 281 0.46 20.94 18.57
N ASP A 282 1.61 21.49 18.93
CA ASP A 282 1.72 22.71 19.72
C ASP A 282 1.53 23.95 18.83
N PHE A 283 0.28 24.41 18.73
CA PHE A 283 -0.08 25.61 17.98
C PHE A 283 0.45 26.92 18.57
N THR A 284 1.10 26.89 19.74
CA THR A 284 1.83 28.09 20.22
C THR A 284 3.15 28.29 19.45
N LYS A 285 3.67 27.23 18.82
CA LYS A 285 4.91 27.24 18.03
C LYS A 285 4.67 27.28 16.52
N VAL A 286 3.44 27.01 16.08
CA VAL A 286 3.01 26.88 14.69
C VAL A 286 1.94 27.93 14.37
N ALA A 287 1.88 28.43 13.13
CA ALA A 287 0.91 29.44 12.73
C ALA A 287 -0.47 28.93 12.32
N ALA A 288 -1.49 29.50 12.97
CA ALA A 288 -2.81 29.98 12.52
C ALA A 288 -3.79 29.10 11.72
N LEU A 289 -3.37 28.08 10.96
CA LEU A 289 -4.32 27.20 10.27
C LEU A 289 -5.11 26.37 11.27
N ALA A 290 -4.51 26.07 12.41
CA ALA A 290 -5.19 25.58 13.59
C ALA A 290 -4.93 26.57 14.72
N ASN A 291 -5.70 27.67 14.74
CA ASN A 291 -5.96 28.31 16.02
C ASN A 291 -6.49 27.20 16.96
N PRO A 292 -5.98 27.02 18.19
CA PRO A 292 -6.55 26.07 19.14
C PRO A 292 -8.06 26.26 19.34
N ASP A 293 -8.60 27.43 19.01
CA ASP A 293 -10.04 27.71 19.03
C ASP A 293 -10.80 27.19 17.79
N TYR A 294 -10.16 26.59 16.79
CA TYR A 294 -10.82 26.01 15.61
C TYR A 294 -10.86 24.49 15.66
N ASN A 295 -12.01 23.92 15.26
CA ASN A 295 -12.23 22.47 15.23
C ASN A 295 -11.58 21.79 14.01
N LEU A 296 -10.28 22.01 13.79
CA LEU A 296 -9.56 21.42 12.67
C LEU A 296 -8.66 20.26 13.11
N PRO A 297 -8.89 19.05 12.59
CA PRO A 297 -8.09 17.88 12.91
C PRO A 297 -6.79 17.88 12.11
N ASN A 298 -5.74 17.23 12.62
CA ASN A 298 -4.52 17.00 11.84
C ASN A 298 -4.73 16.00 10.69
N TYR A 299 -5.71 15.10 10.82
CA TYR A 299 -6.07 14.14 9.79
C TYR A 299 -7.53 14.31 9.37
N CYS A 300 -7.84 14.06 8.09
CA CYS A 300 -9.21 14.11 7.60
C CYS A 300 -10.13 13.18 8.41
N SER A 301 -11.31 13.64 8.82
CA SER A 301 -12.30 12.76 9.44
C SER A 301 -12.86 11.73 8.44
N TRP A 302 -12.94 12.12 7.17
CA TRP A 302 -13.29 11.29 6.04
C TRP A 302 -12.52 11.77 4.79
N ARG A 303 -12.34 10.93 3.79
CA ARG A 303 -11.81 11.36 2.47
C ARG A 303 -12.30 10.42 1.39
N VAL A 304 -12.68 10.95 0.24
CA VAL A 304 -13.21 10.16 -0.88
C VAL A 304 -12.10 9.91 -1.88
N HIS A 305 -11.85 8.64 -2.23
CA HIS A 305 -10.85 8.19 -3.20
C HIS A 305 -11.49 7.93 -4.57
N MET A 306 -10.83 8.36 -5.63
CA MET A 306 -11.24 8.10 -7.01
C MET A 306 -10.01 7.86 -7.89
N GLY A 307 -9.88 6.65 -8.43
CA GLY A 307 -8.75 6.29 -9.26
C GLY A 307 -9.12 5.68 -10.60
N VAL A 308 -8.20 5.77 -11.54
CA VAL A 308 -8.28 5.11 -12.85
C VAL A 308 -6.95 4.42 -13.10
N ASN A 309 -7.01 3.11 -13.32
CA ASN A 309 -5.87 2.29 -13.68
C ASN A 309 -5.98 1.86 -15.14
N VAL A 310 -4.89 2.05 -15.88
CA VAL A 310 -4.73 1.67 -17.28
C VAL A 310 -3.48 0.83 -17.43
N GLN A 311 -3.62 -0.39 -17.92
CA GLN A 311 -2.48 -1.19 -18.32
C GLN A 311 -1.99 -0.72 -19.69
N ILE A 312 -0.80 -0.11 -19.74
CA ILE A 312 -0.19 0.45 -20.95
C ILE A 312 0.55 -0.63 -21.74
N TRP A 313 1.32 -1.49 -21.08
CA TRP A 313 2.00 -2.60 -21.74
C TRP A 313 1.77 -3.94 -21.04
N PRO A 314 1.77 -5.05 -21.80
CA PRO A 314 1.80 -5.09 -23.26
C PRO A 314 0.38 -4.98 -23.83
N LEU A 315 -0.09 -3.77 -24.18
CA LEU A 315 -1.32 -3.61 -24.96
C LEU A 315 -1.20 -4.25 -26.37
N ALA A 316 0.01 -4.62 -26.80
CA ALA A 316 0.34 -5.01 -28.17
C ALA A 316 0.96 -6.42 -28.37
N THR A 317 1.23 -7.24 -27.35
CA THR A 317 1.53 -8.67 -27.61
C THR A 317 0.25 -9.47 -27.62
N ARG A 318 -0.32 -9.51 -28.84
CA ARG A 318 -1.47 -10.27 -29.32
C ARG A 318 -2.84 -9.74 -28.87
N ARG A 319 -3.62 -9.27 -29.86
CA ARG A 319 -5.02 -9.70 -30.00
C ARG A 319 -5.01 -11.23 -30.06
N LEU A 320 -4.82 -11.90 -28.93
CA LEU A 320 -5.14 -13.30 -28.82
C LEU A 320 -6.64 -13.36 -29.11
N SER A 321 -7.04 -14.06 -30.17
CA SER A 321 -8.46 -14.38 -30.30
C SER A 321 -8.90 -15.09 -29.01
N SER A 322 -10.19 -15.06 -28.68
CA SER A 322 -10.73 -15.81 -27.53
C SER A 322 -10.21 -17.25 -27.50
N ALA A 323 -10.02 -17.87 -28.68
CA ALA A 323 -9.42 -19.19 -28.83
C ALA A 323 -7.93 -19.27 -28.47
N GLU A 324 -7.13 -18.25 -28.75
CA GLU A 324 -5.71 -18.25 -28.38
C GLU A 324 -5.49 -17.91 -26.90
N LEU A 325 -6.38 -17.09 -26.31
CA LEU A 325 -6.39 -16.80 -24.87
C LEU A 325 -6.84 -18.03 -24.07
N GLU A 326 -7.80 -18.80 -24.60
CA GLU A 326 -8.12 -20.13 -24.12
C GLU A 326 -6.95 -21.10 -24.31
N ARG A 327 -6.24 -21.05 -25.43
CA ARG A 327 -5.08 -21.91 -25.70
C ARG A 327 -3.90 -21.61 -24.79
N GLU A 328 -3.71 -20.35 -24.42
CA GLU A 328 -2.66 -19.94 -23.48
C GLU A 328 -3.06 -20.26 -22.04
N LYS A 329 -4.33 -20.07 -21.66
CA LYS A 329 -4.89 -20.61 -20.40
C LYS A 329 -4.81 -22.13 -20.35
N PHE A 330 -5.03 -22.81 -21.47
CA PHE A 330 -4.91 -24.25 -21.61
C PHE A 330 -3.45 -24.69 -21.51
N LYS A 331 -2.52 -24.00 -22.16
CA LYS A 331 -1.08 -24.24 -22.00
C LYS A 331 -0.62 -24.06 -20.55
N LYS A 332 -1.04 -22.96 -19.89
CA LYS A 332 -0.78 -22.76 -18.46
C LYS A 332 -1.41 -23.85 -17.62
N ARG A 333 -2.60 -24.35 -17.97
CA ARG A 333 -3.24 -25.51 -17.32
C ARG A 333 -2.47 -26.81 -17.58
N VAL A 334 -1.93 -27.03 -18.77
CA VAL A 334 -1.14 -28.23 -19.12
C VAL A 334 0.20 -28.21 -18.41
N GLU A 335 0.96 -27.11 -18.48
CA GLU A 335 2.20 -26.92 -17.71
C GLU A 335 1.93 -27.05 -16.20
N PHE A 336 0.75 -26.60 -15.75
CA PHE A 336 0.28 -26.78 -14.39
C PHE A 336 -0.03 -28.25 -14.04
N PHE A 337 -0.74 -28.99 -14.90
CA PHE A 337 -0.99 -30.41 -14.70
C PHE A 337 0.30 -31.22 -14.75
N GLU A 338 1.22 -30.90 -15.65
CA GLU A 338 2.56 -31.50 -15.69
C GLU A 338 3.31 -31.24 -14.39
N LYS A 339 3.24 -30.02 -13.85
CA LYS A 339 3.86 -29.70 -12.57
C LYS A 339 3.19 -30.41 -11.39
N ILE A 340 1.87 -30.57 -11.39
CA ILE A 340 1.13 -31.37 -10.39
C ILE A 340 1.52 -32.85 -10.48
N VAL A 341 1.61 -33.40 -11.69
CA VAL A 341 2.02 -34.78 -11.91
C VAL A 341 3.45 -34.98 -11.41
N GLN A 342 4.36 -34.07 -11.74
CA GLN A 342 5.74 -34.09 -11.22
C GLN A 342 5.81 -33.95 -9.69
N GLU A 343 5.00 -33.08 -9.08
CA GLU A 343 4.96 -32.94 -7.62
C GLU A 343 4.32 -34.17 -6.95
N ARG A 344 3.29 -34.77 -7.55
CA ARG A 344 2.68 -36.01 -7.09
C ARG A 344 3.64 -37.19 -7.20
N ASP A 345 4.36 -37.31 -8.30
CA ASP A 345 5.36 -38.36 -8.52
C ASP A 345 6.52 -38.18 -7.55
N ARG A 346 7.02 -36.94 -7.34
CA ARG A 346 7.98 -36.65 -6.27
C ARG A 346 7.45 -37.00 -4.87
N THR A 347 6.16 -36.77 -4.61
CA THR A 347 5.55 -37.10 -3.31
C THR A 347 5.43 -38.62 -3.12
N LYS A 348 5.18 -39.38 -4.20
CA LYS A 348 5.20 -40.85 -4.18
C LYS A 348 6.61 -41.38 -3.98
N ASP A 349 7.60 -40.84 -4.70
CA ASP A 349 9.00 -41.23 -4.54
C ASP A 349 9.47 -41.01 -3.09
N VAL A 350 9.07 -39.89 -2.49
CA VAL A 350 9.34 -39.58 -1.07
C VAL A 350 8.59 -40.53 -0.11
N GLN A 351 7.37 -40.95 -0.44
CA GLN A 351 6.64 -41.95 0.34
C GLN A 351 7.30 -43.34 0.27
N GLU A 352 7.75 -43.77 -0.92
CA GLU A 352 8.48 -45.03 -1.10
C GLU A 352 9.83 -45.01 -0.37
N GLU A 353 10.54 -43.88 -0.39
CA GLU A 353 11.79 -43.70 0.35
C GLU A 353 11.56 -43.71 1.87
N LEU A 354 10.47 -43.12 2.37
CA LEU A 354 10.05 -43.19 3.77
C LEU A 354 9.68 -44.60 4.23
N GLU A 355 9.00 -45.39 3.39
CA GLU A 355 8.70 -46.80 3.69
C GLU A 355 9.97 -47.65 3.72
N ARG A 356 10.91 -47.39 2.82
CA ARG A 356 12.21 -48.06 2.82
C ARG A 356 13.00 -47.73 4.09
N LEU A 357 13.06 -46.46 4.49
CA LEU A 357 13.72 -46.03 5.73
C LEU A 357 13.06 -46.63 6.99
N LYS A 358 11.73 -46.79 6.99
CA LYS A 358 11.03 -47.51 8.08
C LYS A 358 11.44 -48.98 8.17
N LYS A 359 11.55 -49.67 7.03
CA LYS A 359 12.00 -51.08 6.99
C LYS A 359 13.45 -51.23 7.42
N GLU A 360 14.33 -50.33 6.96
CA GLU A 360 15.74 -50.31 7.37
C GLU A 360 15.86 -50.05 8.89
N ARG A 361 15.04 -49.15 9.45
CA ARG A 361 15.00 -48.91 10.89
C ARG A 361 14.49 -50.12 11.68
N GLU A 362 13.44 -50.80 11.20
CA GLU A 362 12.88 -51.98 11.85
C GLU A 362 13.86 -53.17 11.83
N GLN A 363 14.64 -53.31 10.76
CA GLN A 363 15.75 -54.27 10.70
C GLN A 363 16.88 -53.90 11.68
N ALA A 364 17.29 -52.63 11.72
CA ALA A 364 18.32 -52.17 12.65
C ALA A 364 17.89 -52.32 14.12
N GLU A 365 16.61 -52.11 14.44
CA GLU A 365 16.07 -52.32 15.79
C GLU A 365 16.08 -53.82 16.17
N LYS A 366 15.75 -54.72 15.24
CA LYS A 366 15.86 -56.19 15.46
C LYS A 366 17.31 -56.64 15.66
N GLU A 367 18.23 -56.18 14.84
CA GLU A 367 19.66 -56.49 14.98
C GLU A 367 20.22 -55.97 16.32
N LEU A 368 19.77 -54.79 16.77
CA LEU A 368 20.10 -54.25 18.10
C LEU A 368 19.53 -55.09 19.25
N GLU A 369 18.35 -55.67 19.07
CA GLU A 369 17.70 -56.52 20.08
C GLU A 369 18.37 -57.89 20.17
N GLU A 370 18.75 -58.47 19.03
CA GLU A 370 19.57 -59.70 18.95
C GLU A 370 20.96 -59.47 19.57
N LEU A 371 21.63 -58.36 19.26
CA LEU A 371 22.92 -58.00 19.88
C LEU A 371 22.79 -57.80 21.40
N LYS A 372 21.67 -57.23 21.88
CA LYS A 372 21.39 -57.10 23.32
C LYS A 372 21.17 -58.45 24.00
N GLN A 373 20.50 -59.39 23.34
CA GLN A 373 20.36 -60.76 23.87
C GLN A 373 21.70 -61.47 23.96
N ILE A 374 22.52 -61.38 22.92
CA ILE A 374 23.88 -61.96 22.91
C ILE A 374 24.74 -61.35 24.04
N LEU A 375 24.69 -60.03 24.23
CA LEU A 375 25.41 -59.34 25.31
C LEU A 375 24.87 -59.63 26.71
N GLN A 376 23.62 -60.09 26.84
CA GLN A 376 23.05 -60.53 28.12
C GLN A 376 23.38 -61.99 28.43
N GLU A 377 23.60 -62.82 27.42
CA GLU A 377 24.04 -64.22 27.58
C GLU A 377 25.55 -64.34 27.88
N GLU A 378 26.36 -63.31 27.60
CA GLU A 378 27.80 -63.24 27.95
C GLU A 378 28.10 -62.65 29.36
N LYS A 379 27.09 -62.48 30.22
CA LYS A 379 27.24 -62.14 31.65
C LYS A 379 26.83 -63.29 32.54
#